data_AF-A0A0D0B5W0-F1
#
_entry.id   AF-A0A0D0B5W0-F1
#
_cell.length_a   1.000
_cell.length_b   1.000
_cell.length_c   1.000
_cell.angle_alpha   90.00
_cell.angle_beta   90.00
_cell.angle_gamma   90.00
#
_symmetry.space_group_name_H-M   'P 1'
#
loop_
_entity.id
_entity.type
_entity.pdbx_description
1 polymer ?
#
loop_
_entity_poly.entity_id
_entity_poly.type
_entity_poly.pdbx_seq_one_letter_code
_entity_poly.pdbx_strand_id
1 'polypeptide(L)'
;MNETSTLKDLTELQLVAKATLALELLKKNGKTIPEGMTFLSARRLQHGGVLYEVDTHISAIWINEPANRSGFLTHFGHDLIIKDRTYQTLLENIPVAFDPNSPVCIAEIELKAGFKTDEITKARYIKPIARRTPGQHTAHAIFTFKSKNAANQAI
;
A
#
# COMPACT_ATOMS: atom_id res chain seq x y z
N MET A 1 21.93 6.33 27.50
CA MET A 1 21.82 7.20 26.31
C MET A 1 22.46 6.46 25.16
N ASN A 2 21.72 6.11 24.12
CA ASN A 2 22.27 5.85 22.80
C ASN A 2 21.18 6.11 21.76
N GLU A 3 21.61 6.82 20.72
CA GLU A 3 20.87 7.59 19.73
C GLU A 3 19.62 6.90 19.16
N THR A 4 18.52 7.66 19.16
CA THR A 4 17.39 7.46 18.26
C THR A 4 17.85 7.77 16.83
N SER A 5 18.72 6.92 16.28
CA SER A 5 19.22 7.05 14.90
C SER A 5 18.00 6.97 13.98
N THR A 6 17.58 8.13 13.51
CA THR A 6 16.37 8.28 12.73
C THR A 6 16.65 7.60 11.39
N LEU A 7 15.71 6.83 10.85
CA LEU A 7 15.91 6.13 9.57
C LEU A 7 16.36 7.07 8.44
N LYS A 8 16.14 8.38 8.58
CA LYS A 8 16.56 9.42 7.65
C LYS A 8 18.07 9.52 7.45
N ASP A 9 18.88 9.12 8.43
CA ASP A 9 20.34 9.31 8.41
C ASP A 9 21.12 8.08 7.94
N LEU A 10 20.43 6.94 7.75
CA LEU A 10 21.06 5.69 7.33
C LEU A 10 21.37 5.63 5.83
N THR A 11 22.55 5.16 5.46
CA THR A 11 22.83 4.84 4.06
C THR A 11 21.96 3.66 3.57
N GLU A 12 21.82 3.48 2.25
CA GLU A 12 21.08 2.35 1.69
C GLU A 12 21.65 0.99 2.14
N LEU A 13 22.96 0.88 2.28
CA LEU A 13 23.63 -0.29 2.85
C LEU A 13 23.22 -0.53 4.32
N GLN A 14 23.20 0.53 5.13
CA GLN A 14 22.78 0.45 6.53
C GLN A 14 21.29 0.09 6.66
N LEU A 15 20.46 0.57 5.73
CA LEU A 15 19.04 0.21 5.65
C LEU A 15 18.86 -1.28 5.36
N VAL A 16 19.65 -1.87 4.46
CA VAL A 16 19.64 -3.33 4.22
C VAL A 16 20.11 -4.08 5.46
N ALA A 17 21.25 -3.71 6.05
CA ALA A 17 21.78 -4.36 7.25
C ALA A 17 20.77 -4.35 8.41
N LYS A 18 20.08 -3.22 8.60
CA LYS A 18 19.03 -3.08 9.62
C LYS A 18 17.80 -3.96 9.34
N ALA A 19 17.39 -4.07 8.08
CA ALA A 19 16.27 -4.93 7.68
C ALA A 19 16.61 -6.42 7.89
N THR A 20 17.83 -6.82 7.54
CA THR A 20 18.36 -8.17 7.80
C THR A 20 18.38 -8.48 9.29
N LEU A 21 18.85 -7.55 10.14
CA LEU A 21 18.83 -7.72 11.59
C LEU A 21 17.41 -7.91 12.15
N ALA A 22 16.44 -7.12 11.66
CA ALA A 22 15.04 -7.27 12.06
C ALA A 22 14.46 -8.65 11.67
N LEU A 23 14.85 -9.18 10.50
CA LEU A 23 14.47 -10.53 10.06
C LEU A 23 15.08 -11.62 10.94
N GLU A 24 16.34 -11.47 11.34
CA GLU A 24 17.01 -12.41 12.25
C GLU A 24 16.36 -12.42 13.64
N LEU A 25 15.97 -11.25 14.16
CA LEU A 25 15.26 -11.14 15.43
C LEU A 25 13.89 -11.81 15.39
N LEU A 26 13.17 -11.66 14.28
CA LEU A 26 11.91 -12.38 14.05
C LEU A 26 12.10 -13.91 14.08
N LYS A 27 13.15 -14.39 13.41
CA LYS A 27 13.49 -15.82 13.40
C LYS A 27 13.82 -16.33 14.80
N LYS A 28 14.59 -15.56 15.58
CA LYS A 28 14.91 -15.88 16.98
C LYS A 28 13.67 -15.94 17.88
N ASN A 29 12.67 -15.13 17.59
CA ASN A 29 11.38 -15.14 18.28
C ASN A 29 10.43 -16.27 17.81
N GLY A 30 10.93 -17.26 17.08
CA GLY A 30 10.19 -18.46 16.69
C GLY A 30 9.29 -18.27 15.46
N LYS A 31 9.40 -17.17 14.73
CA LYS A 31 8.62 -16.95 13.51
C LYS A 31 9.19 -17.77 12.35
N THR A 32 8.35 -18.56 11.68
CA THR A 32 8.73 -19.26 10.45
C THR A 32 8.88 -18.26 9.31
N ILE A 33 10.12 -18.04 8.87
CA ILE A 33 10.46 -17.23 7.70
C ILE A 33 10.63 -18.12 6.46
N PRO A 34 10.36 -17.61 5.25
CA PRO A 34 10.68 -18.32 4.00
C PRO A 34 12.17 -18.67 3.93
N GLU A 35 12.48 -19.84 3.38
CA GLU A 35 13.85 -20.29 3.21
C GLU A 35 14.61 -19.36 2.26
N GLY A 36 15.83 -18.95 2.64
CA GLY A 36 16.67 -18.07 1.82
C GLY A 36 16.24 -16.60 1.78
N MET A 37 15.19 -16.22 2.51
CA MET A 37 14.68 -14.84 2.50
C MET A 37 15.77 -13.84 2.90
N THR A 38 16.04 -12.87 2.01
CA THR A 38 17.04 -11.82 2.24
C THR A 38 16.62 -10.50 1.61
N PHE A 39 17.11 -9.39 2.18
CA PHE A 39 17.00 -8.07 1.58
C PHE A 39 18.21 -7.83 0.68
N LEU A 40 17.97 -7.59 -0.61
CA LEU A 40 19.02 -7.42 -1.62
C LEU A 40 19.49 -5.97 -1.70
N SER A 41 18.53 -5.04 -1.72
CA SER A 41 18.80 -3.62 -1.87
C SER A 41 17.76 -2.77 -1.13
N ALA A 42 18.14 -1.54 -0.83
CA ALA A 42 17.24 -0.52 -0.33
C ALA A 42 17.40 0.73 -1.19
N ARG A 43 16.30 1.37 -1.57
CA ARG A 43 16.29 2.63 -2.31
C ARG A 43 15.52 3.68 -1.55
N ARG A 44 16.14 4.84 -1.35
CA ARG A 44 15.43 6.01 -0.80
C ARG A 44 14.54 6.68 -1.84
N LEU A 45 13.32 7.03 -1.42
CA LEU A 45 12.36 7.76 -2.22
C LEU A 45 12.38 9.26 -1.87
N GLN A 46 11.95 10.11 -2.79
CA GLN A 46 12.01 11.58 -2.66
C GLN A 46 11.30 12.13 -1.41
N HIS A 47 10.30 11.43 -0.89
CA HIS A 47 9.52 11.85 0.29
C HIS A 47 9.89 11.09 1.57
N GLY A 48 11.12 10.58 1.66
CA GLY A 48 11.64 9.89 2.85
C GLY A 48 11.13 8.46 3.04
N GLY A 49 10.40 7.92 2.07
CA GLY A 49 10.08 6.49 2.04
C GLY A 49 11.30 5.65 1.64
N VAL A 50 11.26 4.36 1.96
CA VAL A 50 12.28 3.39 1.55
C VAL A 50 11.59 2.27 0.79
N LEU A 51 12.14 1.93 -0.37
CA LEU A 51 11.74 0.75 -1.15
C LEU A 51 12.79 -0.33 -0.93
N TYR A 52 12.36 -1.49 -0.45
CA TYR A 52 13.22 -2.66 -0.30
C TYR A 52 13.01 -3.64 -1.44
N GLU A 53 14.09 -4.19 -1.94
CA GLU A 53 14.11 -5.35 -2.82
C GLU A 53 14.46 -6.59 -2.01
N VAL A 54 13.73 -7.67 -2.26
CA VAL A 54 13.93 -8.97 -1.61
C VAL A 54 14.18 -10.03 -2.66
N ASP A 55 14.79 -11.13 -2.24
CA ASP A 55 15.22 -12.27 -3.06
C ASP A 55 14.13 -12.83 -3.98
N THR A 56 12.91 -12.97 -3.48
CA THR A 56 11.83 -13.65 -4.20
C THR A 56 10.47 -12.98 -3.99
N HIS A 57 9.55 -13.25 -4.91
CA HIS A 57 8.16 -12.85 -4.77
C HIS A 57 7.49 -13.45 -3.51
N ILE A 58 7.88 -14.67 -3.12
CA ILE A 58 7.36 -15.33 -1.91
C ILE A 58 7.78 -14.54 -0.66
N SER A 59 9.04 -14.14 -0.57
CA SER A 59 9.53 -13.25 0.50
C SER A 59 8.78 -11.92 0.54
N ALA A 60 8.51 -11.33 -0.63
CA ALA A 60 7.73 -10.10 -0.73
C ALA A 60 6.28 -10.28 -0.28
N ILE A 61 5.60 -11.38 -0.64
CA ILE A 61 4.26 -11.68 -0.13
C ILE A 61 4.30 -11.87 1.38
N TRP A 62 5.23 -12.69 1.85
CA TRP A 62 5.33 -13.06 3.26
C TRP A 62 5.53 -11.84 4.17
N ILE A 63 6.42 -10.90 3.80
CA ILE A 63 6.65 -9.69 4.62
C ILE A 63 5.44 -8.74 4.61
N ASN A 64 4.59 -8.81 3.58
CA ASN A 64 3.40 -7.99 3.46
C ASN A 64 2.18 -8.57 4.18
N GLU A 65 2.20 -9.84 4.60
CA GLU A 65 1.16 -10.42 5.45
C GLU A 65 1.05 -9.65 6.78
N PRO A 66 -0.16 -9.27 7.24
CA PRO A 66 -0.34 -8.35 8.37
C PRO A 66 0.44 -8.74 9.64
N ALA A 67 0.40 -10.02 10.02
CA ALA A 67 1.08 -10.51 11.21
C ALA A 67 2.62 -10.46 11.09
N ASN A 68 3.15 -10.73 9.90
CA ASN A 68 4.59 -10.73 9.64
C ASN A 68 5.11 -9.30 9.54
N ARG A 69 4.38 -8.44 8.82
CA ARG A 69 4.63 -7.00 8.74
C ARG A 69 4.70 -6.36 10.12
N SER A 70 3.70 -6.61 10.97
CA SER A 70 3.66 -6.05 12.33
C SER A 70 4.83 -6.52 13.17
N GLY A 71 5.16 -7.82 13.12
CA GLY A 71 6.31 -8.36 13.84
C GLY A 71 7.63 -7.76 13.36
N PHE A 72 7.79 -7.61 12.03
CA PHE A 72 8.98 -7.01 11.44
C PHE A 72 9.17 -5.56 11.88
N LEU A 73 8.11 -4.75 11.79
CA LEU A 73 8.15 -3.33 12.16
C LEU A 73 8.52 -3.13 13.63
N THR A 74 8.07 -4.04 14.51
CA THR A 74 8.43 -4.03 15.94
C THR A 74 9.94 -4.07 16.18
N HIS A 75 10.69 -4.79 15.33
CA HIS A 75 12.15 -4.88 15.42
C HIS A 75 12.90 -3.87 14.55
N PHE A 76 12.20 -3.22 13.61
CA PHE A 76 12.81 -2.31 12.65
C PHE A 76 12.76 -0.84 13.11
N GLY A 77 11.67 -0.40 13.74
CA GLY A 77 11.60 0.94 14.33
C GLY A 77 10.18 1.39 14.69
N HIS A 78 10.11 2.42 15.52
CA HIS A 78 8.86 3.04 15.94
C HIS A 78 8.31 3.97 14.83
N ASP A 79 6.98 4.09 14.72
CA ASP A 79 6.27 4.96 13.77
C ASP A 79 6.52 4.68 12.28
N LEU A 80 6.76 3.42 11.92
CA LEU A 80 6.96 2.99 10.54
C LEU A 80 5.78 2.20 10.04
N ILE A 81 5.46 2.40 8.77
CA ILE A 81 4.37 1.71 8.09
C ILE A 81 4.91 1.18 6.77
N ILE A 82 4.77 -0.13 6.54
CA ILE A 82 4.90 -0.69 5.21
C ILE A 82 3.59 -0.38 4.47
N LYS A 83 3.68 0.42 3.41
CA LYS A 83 2.51 0.83 2.63
C LYS A 83 1.95 -0.33 1.83
N ASP A 84 0.64 -0.50 1.88
CA ASP A 84 -0.04 -1.42 0.98
C ASP A 84 0.12 -0.99 -0.46
N ARG A 85 0.28 -1.98 -1.33
CA ARG A 85 0.27 -1.75 -2.77
C ARG A 85 -1.17 -1.54 -3.20
N THR A 86 -1.45 -0.36 -3.75
CA THR A 86 -2.76 -0.03 -4.32
C THR A 86 -2.64 0.33 -5.79
N TYR A 87 -3.71 0.15 -6.54
CA TYR A 87 -3.76 0.37 -7.98
C TYR A 87 -4.80 1.44 -8.30
N GLN A 88 -4.37 2.55 -8.91
CA GLN A 88 -5.26 3.65 -9.26
C GLN A 88 -5.73 3.51 -10.71
N THR A 89 -7.05 3.58 -10.91
CA THR A 89 -7.68 3.54 -12.23
C THR A 89 -8.46 4.83 -12.46
N LEU A 90 -8.32 5.40 -13.66
CA LEU A 90 -9.13 6.52 -14.14
C LEU A 90 -10.44 5.96 -14.71
N LEU A 91 -11.56 6.41 -14.16
CA LEU A 91 -12.90 6.05 -14.62
C LEU A 91 -13.59 7.25 -15.25
N GLU A 92 -14.16 7.03 -16.42
CA GLU A 92 -14.86 8.05 -17.17
C GLU A 92 -16.38 7.99 -16.98
N ASN A 93 -17.05 9.12 -17.26
CA ASN A 93 -18.51 9.21 -17.27
C ASN A 93 -19.23 8.81 -15.97
N ILE A 94 -18.60 9.00 -14.81
CA ILE A 94 -19.23 8.70 -13.51
C ILE A 94 -20.31 9.74 -13.22
N PRO A 95 -21.57 9.34 -12.91
CA PRO A 95 -22.65 10.26 -12.59
C PRO A 95 -22.26 11.19 -11.44
N VAL A 96 -22.51 12.49 -11.54
CA VAL A 96 -22.15 13.47 -10.48
C VAL A 96 -22.93 13.28 -9.17
N ALA A 97 -24.01 12.50 -9.21
CA ALA A 97 -24.84 12.13 -8.07
C ALA A 97 -24.22 11.02 -7.20
N PHE A 98 -23.21 10.30 -7.70
CA PHE A 98 -22.48 9.32 -6.89
C PHE A 98 -21.68 10.02 -5.79
N ASP A 99 -21.82 9.55 -4.55
CA ASP A 99 -21.00 10.00 -3.43
C ASP A 99 -19.79 9.07 -3.24
N PRO A 100 -18.57 9.50 -3.61
CA PRO A 100 -17.36 8.68 -3.46
C PRO A 100 -16.93 8.45 -2.01
N ASN A 101 -17.52 9.16 -1.04
CA ASN A 101 -17.21 8.97 0.38
C ASN A 101 -18.25 8.11 1.09
N SER A 102 -19.33 7.71 0.41
CA SER A 102 -20.38 6.86 0.99
C SER A 102 -19.96 5.38 0.94
N PRO A 103 -19.73 4.71 2.09
CA PRO A 103 -19.37 3.30 2.10
C PRO A 103 -20.46 2.42 1.48
N VAL A 104 -21.73 2.82 1.62
CA VAL A 104 -22.87 2.11 1.02
C VAL A 104 -22.79 2.15 -0.50
N CYS A 105 -22.52 3.32 -1.10
CA CYS A 105 -22.39 3.44 -2.54
C CYS A 105 -21.20 2.64 -3.08
N ILE A 106 -20.08 2.61 -2.34
CA ILE A 106 -18.90 1.80 -2.70
C ILE A 106 -19.24 0.30 -2.66
N ALA A 107 -19.84 -0.17 -1.56
CA ALA A 107 -20.22 -1.58 -1.40
C ALA A 107 -21.20 -2.05 -2.49
N GLU A 108 -22.14 -1.19 -2.89
CA GLU A 108 -23.03 -1.48 -4.02
C GLU A 108 -22.28 -1.63 -5.34
N ILE A 109 -21.29 -0.78 -5.62
CA ILE A 109 -20.46 -0.88 -6.83
C ILE A 109 -19.66 -2.18 -6.79
N GLU A 110 -19.03 -2.50 -5.66
CA GLU A 110 -18.28 -3.74 -5.49
C GLU A 110 -19.16 -4.97 -5.77
N LEU A 111 -20.34 -5.02 -5.16
CA LEU A 111 -21.29 -6.11 -5.36
C LEU A 111 -21.72 -6.23 -6.83
N LYS A 112 -22.14 -5.12 -7.44
CA LYS A 112 -22.63 -5.11 -8.84
C LYS A 112 -21.53 -5.44 -9.85
N ALA A 113 -20.28 -5.06 -9.58
CA ALA A 113 -19.14 -5.36 -10.43
C ALA A 113 -18.52 -6.75 -10.15
N GLY A 114 -18.99 -7.47 -9.13
CA GLY A 114 -18.42 -8.76 -8.73
C GLY A 114 -17.05 -8.65 -8.07
N PHE A 115 -16.73 -7.50 -7.49
CA PHE A 115 -15.53 -7.33 -6.67
C PHE A 115 -15.70 -7.97 -5.29
N LYS A 116 -14.58 -8.28 -4.66
CA LYS A 116 -14.56 -8.64 -3.24
C LYS A 116 -14.96 -7.42 -2.41
N THR A 117 -15.46 -7.66 -1.21
CA THR A 117 -15.71 -6.60 -0.23
C THR A 117 -14.40 -5.88 0.11
N ASP A 118 -14.47 -4.55 0.21
CA ASP A 118 -13.36 -3.64 0.50
C ASP A 118 -12.24 -3.67 -0.56
N GLU A 119 -12.54 -4.07 -1.79
CA GLU A 119 -11.60 -4.06 -2.89
C GLU A 119 -11.30 -2.63 -3.35
N ILE A 120 -12.27 -1.72 -3.28
CA ILE A 120 -12.15 -0.28 -3.54
C ILE A 120 -11.80 0.43 -2.22
N THR A 121 -10.53 0.80 -2.07
CA THR A 121 -10.03 1.51 -0.87
C THR A 121 -10.36 3.00 -0.85
N LYS A 122 -10.54 3.60 -2.03
CA LYS A 122 -10.79 5.04 -2.16
C LYS A 122 -11.40 5.35 -3.52
N ALA A 123 -12.38 6.24 -3.54
CA ALA A 123 -12.87 6.89 -4.75
C ALA A 123 -12.76 8.41 -4.58
N ARG A 124 -12.53 9.13 -5.68
CA ARG A 124 -12.64 10.60 -5.70
C ARG A 124 -12.88 11.11 -7.11
N TYR A 125 -13.65 12.18 -7.24
CA TYR A 125 -13.67 12.92 -8.50
C TYR A 125 -12.34 13.64 -8.72
N ILE A 126 -11.95 13.77 -9.99
CA ILE A 126 -10.80 14.60 -10.36
C ILE A 126 -11.16 16.08 -10.28
N LYS A 127 -12.35 16.43 -10.78
CA LYS A 127 -12.85 17.80 -10.80
C LYS A 127 -13.65 18.09 -9.52
N PRO A 128 -13.25 19.08 -8.70
CA PRO A 128 -14.01 19.45 -7.51
C PRO A 128 -15.36 20.05 -7.89
N ILE A 129 -16.35 19.94 -7.00
CA ILE A 129 -17.73 20.38 -7.24
C ILE A 129 -17.77 21.86 -7.68
N ALA A 130 -17.01 22.73 -7.01
CA ALA A 130 -16.92 24.16 -7.31
C ALA A 130 -16.43 24.51 -8.72
N ARG A 131 -15.80 23.56 -9.43
CA ARG A 131 -15.29 23.77 -10.80
C ARG A 131 -16.16 23.09 -11.86
N ARG A 132 -17.21 22.36 -11.48
CA ARG A 132 -18.09 21.66 -12.43
C ARG A 132 -18.87 22.67 -13.27
N THR A 133 -19.10 22.34 -14.53
CA THR A 133 -19.90 23.19 -15.41
C THR A 133 -21.37 23.11 -14.95
N PRO A 134 -22.14 24.20 -14.95
CA PRO A 134 -23.57 24.14 -14.68
C PRO A 134 -24.26 23.11 -15.59
N GLY A 135 -25.08 22.23 -15.03
CA GLY A 135 -25.73 21.15 -15.77
C GLY A 135 -24.85 19.94 -16.11
N GLN A 136 -23.62 19.86 -15.61
CA GLN A 136 -22.76 18.70 -15.82
C GLN A 136 -23.33 17.46 -15.10
N HIS A 137 -23.69 16.41 -15.85
CA HIS A 137 -24.27 15.17 -15.31
C HIS A 137 -23.26 14.06 -15.00
N THR A 138 -22.09 14.09 -15.64
CA THR A 138 -21.03 13.09 -15.44
C THR A 138 -19.67 13.75 -15.23
N ALA A 139 -18.74 13.05 -14.59
CA ALA A 139 -17.37 13.51 -14.37
C ALA A 139 -16.39 12.33 -14.32
N HIS A 140 -15.10 12.62 -14.47
CA HIS A 140 -14.05 11.62 -14.28
C HIS A 140 -13.72 11.45 -12.80
N ALA A 141 -13.48 10.20 -12.41
CA ALA A 141 -13.10 9.81 -11.06
C ALA A 141 -11.84 8.94 -11.07
N ILE A 142 -11.13 8.94 -9.96
CA ILE A 142 -10.03 8.01 -9.68
C ILE A 142 -10.52 7.05 -8.61
N PHE A 143 -10.48 5.76 -8.92
CA PHE A 143 -10.73 4.68 -7.97
C PHE A 143 -9.41 4.01 -7.63
N THR A 144 -9.23 3.66 -6.36
CA THR A 144 -8.02 3.03 -5.84
C THR A 144 -8.37 1.63 -5.35
N PHE A 145 -7.84 0.61 -6.00
CA PHE A 145 -8.12 -0.80 -5.74
C PHE A 145 -7.00 -1.47 -4.94
N LYS A 146 -7.34 -2.49 -4.14
CA LYS A 146 -6.35 -3.33 -3.43
C LYS A 146 -5.59 -4.26 -4.37
N SER A 147 -6.28 -4.88 -5.34
CA SER A 147 -5.66 -5.83 -6.26
C SER A 147 -5.51 -5.28 -7.68
N LYS A 148 -4.48 -5.77 -8.37
CA LYS A 148 -4.30 -5.54 -9.80
C LYS A 148 -5.48 -6.08 -10.61
N ASN A 149 -6.06 -7.21 -10.20
CA ASN A 149 -7.14 -7.86 -10.92
C ASN A 149 -8.39 -6.98 -10.96
N ALA A 150 -8.83 -6.47 -9.81
CA ALA A 150 -9.97 -5.57 -9.74
C ALA A 150 -9.72 -4.25 -10.49
N ALA A 151 -8.51 -3.69 -10.36
CA ALA A 151 -8.13 -2.50 -11.10
C ALA A 151 -8.20 -2.67 -12.62
N ASN A 152 -7.79 -3.85 -13.11
CA ASN A 152 -7.84 -4.20 -14.53
C ASN A 152 -9.28 -4.47 -15.01
N GLN A 153 -10.11 -5.12 -14.19
CA GLN A 153 -11.52 -5.38 -14.54
C GLN A 153 -12.35 -4.08 -14.62
N ALA A 154 -11.91 -3.02 -13.93
CA ALA A 154 -12.57 -1.72 -13.94
C ALA A 154 -12.23 -0.85 -15.18
N ILE A 155 -11.35 -1.30 -16.07
CA ILE A 155 -10.95 -0.63 -17.33
C ILE A 155 -11.71 -1.29 -18.49
#